data_AF-A0A2N1R0X8-F1
#
_entry.id   AF-A0A2N1R0X8-F1
#
_cell.length_a   1.000
_cell.length_b   1.000
_cell.length_c   1.000
_cell.angle_alpha   90.00
_cell.angle_beta   90.00
_cell.angle_gamma   90.00
#
_symmetry.space_group_name_H-M   'P 1'
#
loop_
_entity.id
_entity.type
_entity.pdbx_description
1 polymer ?
#
loop_
_entity_poly.entity_id
_entity_poly.type
_entity_poly.pdbx_seq_one_letter_code
_entity_poly.pdbx_strand_id
1 'polypeptide(L)'
;MTKKQYDEVDAIRREFKDYAASLTARLPWLGGLQEALRISLGYDDYRIETPVVYNEALDDLSLSDKPRFIIVADNPGKNEQKAANRRYLVGQSGKLAQGWFLKELGLDFRTSSLIINKTPIHTPKTAEIGALRRLAAGVSAKRLAELDSLLDESQRTMAGFAFRLHACLGGILWISGYGELKPKGLFAAWTEEMTRLYRTASPSLREKVWVFRHFSMNQFAIEYKQCKDAGLDPLERLALIGTANRRRILGW
;
A
#
# COMPACT_ATOMS: atom_id res chain seq x y z
N MET A 1 14.71 10.48 -12.78
CA MET A 1 13.53 11.34 -12.91
C MET A 1 13.88 12.63 -13.64
N THR A 2 12.93 13.36 -14.20
CA THR A 2 13.15 14.78 -14.55
C THR A 2 13.15 15.63 -13.27
N LYS A 3 13.65 16.87 -13.34
CA LYS A 3 13.63 17.78 -12.18
C LYS A 3 12.19 18.01 -11.67
N LYS A 4 11.26 18.29 -12.58
CA LYS A 4 9.83 18.43 -12.26
C LYS A 4 9.25 17.19 -11.57
N GLN A 5 9.63 16.00 -12.04
CA GLN A 5 9.18 14.76 -11.42
C GLN A 5 9.70 14.60 -10.00
N TYR A 6 11.00 14.88 -9.82
CA TYR A 6 11.64 14.79 -8.51
C TYR A 6 11.05 15.81 -7.53
N ASP A 7 10.78 17.04 -7.96
CA ASP A 7 10.20 18.08 -7.12
C ASP A 7 8.80 17.71 -6.63
N GLU A 8 7.99 17.06 -7.47
CA GLU A 8 6.68 16.54 -7.07
C GLU A 8 6.80 15.35 -6.10
N VAL A 9 7.74 14.42 -6.33
CA VAL A 9 8.02 13.32 -5.38
C VAL A 9 8.49 13.88 -4.03
N ASP A 10 9.33 14.91 -4.05
CA ASP A 10 9.84 15.60 -2.86
C ASP A 10 8.74 16.36 -2.10
N ALA A 11 7.78 16.95 -2.82
CA ALA A 11 6.58 17.50 -2.20
C ALA A 11 5.74 16.40 -1.53
N ILE A 12 5.44 15.31 -2.24
CA ILE A 12 4.64 14.19 -1.74
C ILE A 12 5.29 13.56 -0.50
N ARG A 13 6.61 13.35 -0.48
CA ARG A 13 7.28 12.74 0.68
C ARG A 13 7.22 13.65 1.92
N ARG A 14 7.37 14.97 1.76
CA ARG A 14 7.18 15.93 2.86
C ARG A 14 5.75 15.92 3.37
N GLU A 15 4.78 16.05 2.48
CA GLU A 15 3.36 16.02 2.84
C GLU A 15 2.98 14.71 3.54
N PHE A 16 3.48 13.57 3.08
CA PHE A 16 3.22 12.29 3.72
C PHE A 16 3.89 12.20 5.10
N LYS A 17 5.13 12.68 5.24
CA LYS A 17 5.82 12.73 6.54
C LYS A 17 5.05 13.58 7.55
N ASP A 18 4.63 14.77 7.14
CA ASP A 18 3.84 15.69 7.96
C ASP A 18 2.47 15.10 8.29
N TYR A 19 1.84 14.44 7.32
CA TYR A 19 0.56 13.75 7.53
C TYR A 19 0.69 12.65 8.58
N ALA A 20 1.67 11.75 8.46
CA ALA A 20 1.91 10.67 9.42
C ALA A 20 2.22 11.19 10.84
N ALA A 21 3.02 12.26 10.93
CA ALA A 21 3.28 12.95 12.20
C ALA A 21 1.99 13.55 12.79
N SER A 22 1.15 14.17 11.95
CA SER A 22 -0.12 14.77 12.38
C SER A 22 -1.10 13.71 12.93
N LEU A 23 -1.16 12.52 12.32
CA LEU A 23 -2.00 11.43 12.80
C LEU A 23 -1.53 10.95 14.17
N THR A 24 -0.23 10.78 14.34
CA THR A 24 0.37 10.38 15.62
C THR A 24 0.06 11.40 16.72
N ALA A 25 0.17 12.69 16.42
CA ALA A 25 -0.10 13.77 17.37
C ALA A 25 -1.59 13.89 17.74
N ARG A 26 -2.50 13.78 16.76
CA ARG A 26 -3.95 13.90 16.98
C ARG A 26 -4.56 12.68 17.65
N LEU A 27 -3.91 11.52 17.57
CA LEU A 27 -4.46 10.23 18.00
C LEU A 27 -3.52 9.50 18.98
N PRO A 28 -3.20 10.11 20.14
CA PRO A 28 -2.24 9.55 21.10
C PRO A 28 -2.68 8.19 21.67
N TRP A 29 -3.96 7.85 21.54
CA TRP A 29 -4.55 6.60 22.00
C TRP A 29 -4.32 5.41 21.03
N LEU A 30 -3.97 5.66 19.77
CA LEU A 30 -3.91 4.62 18.73
C LEU A 30 -2.87 3.54 19.08
N GLY A 31 -1.69 3.96 19.54
CA GLY A 31 -0.63 3.03 19.93
C GLY A 31 -1.05 2.10 21.06
N GLY A 32 -1.74 2.63 22.08
CA GLY A 32 -2.29 1.82 23.17
C GLY A 32 -3.35 0.82 22.69
N LEU A 33 -4.20 1.22 21.73
CA LEU A 33 -5.19 0.31 21.15
C LEU A 33 -4.54 -0.80 20.31
N GLN A 34 -3.50 -0.48 19.53
CA GLN A 34 -2.72 -1.46 18.77
C GLN A 34 -1.93 -2.41 19.68
N GLU A 35 -1.43 -1.91 20.82
CA GLU A 35 -0.75 -2.74 21.82
C GLU A 35 -1.74 -3.70 22.49
N ALA A 36 -2.94 -3.23 22.83
CA ALA A 36 -4.03 -4.09 23.31
C ALA A 36 -4.42 -5.15 22.26
N LEU A 37 -4.48 -4.78 20.97
CA LEU A 37 -4.70 -5.72 19.88
C LEU A 37 -3.62 -6.79 19.84
N ARG A 38 -2.35 -6.38 19.86
CA ARG A 38 -1.19 -7.28 19.85
C ARG A 38 -1.27 -8.30 20.99
N ILE A 39 -1.56 -7.85 22.21
CA ILE A 39 -1.73 -8.71 23.40
C ILE A 39 -2.90 -9.68 23.19
N SER A 40 -4.06 -9.18 22.75
CA SER A 40 -5.25 -10.02 22.57
C SER A 40 -5.08 -11.14 21.54
N LEU A 41 -4.15 -10.97 20.60
CA LEU A 41 -3.84 -11.95 19.55
C LEU A 41 -2.62 -12.83 19.90
N GLY A 42 -2.01 -12.65 21.07
CA GLY A 42 -0.86 -13.45 21.51
C GLY A 42 0.43 -13.19 20.72
N TYR A 43 0.61 -11.99 20.16
CA TYR A 43 1.80 -11.65 19.39
C TYR A 43 2.94 -11.11 20.26
N ASP A 44 3.69 -11.99 20.91
CA ASP A 44 4.77 -11.58 21.85
C ASP A 44 6.14 -11.34 21.18
N ASP A 45 6.21 -11.49 19.86
CA ASP A 45 7.42 -11.34 19.04
C ASP A 45 7.81 -9.89 18.72
N TYR A 46 7.01 -8.90 19.14
CA TYR A 46 7.30 -7.48 18.95
C TYR A 46 6.50 -6.59 19.92
N ARG A 47 6.77 -5.27 19.91
CA ARG A 47 5.98 -4.23 20.59
C ARG A 47 5.59 -3.14 19.59
N ILE A 48 4.54 -2.38 19.90
CA ILE A 48 4.20 -1.19 19.11
C ILE A 48 5.24 -0.08 19.37
N GLU A 49 5.96 0.29 18.32
CA GLU A 49 6.97 1.35 18.28
C GLU A 49 6.49 2.52 17.39
N THR A 50 5.87 2.21 16.24
CA THR A 50 5.41 3.21 15.27
C THR A 50 3.96 2.93 14.84
N PRO A 51 2.95 3.49 15.53
CA PRO A 51 1.52 3.29 15.24
C PRO A 51 1.08 3.66 13.82
N VAL A 52 1.68 4.74 13.30
CA VAL A 52 1.47 5.30 11.97
C VAL A 52 2.83 5.37 11.28
N VAL A 53 3.02 4.56 10.25
CA VAL A 53 4.33 4.41 9.63
C VAL A 53 4.44 5.33 8.42
N TYR A 54 5.44 6.20 8.43
CA TYR A 54 5.95 6.84 7.22
C TYR A 54 7.01 5.93 6.59
N ASN A 55 7.03 5.81 5.26
CA ASN A 55 7.99 4.98 4.56
C ASN A 55 9.29 5.74 4.30
N GLU A 56 10.31 5.54 5.13
CA GLU A 56 11.61 6.21 5.02
C GLU A 56 12.38 5.85 3.74
N ALA A 57 12.00 4.77 3.03
CA ALA A 57 12.57 4.49 1.71
C ALA A 57 12.26 5.60 0.68
N LEU A 58 11.27 6.46 0.93
CA LEU A 58 11.01 7.63 0.10
C LEU A 58 12.07 8.74 0.27
N ASP A 59 12.74 8.77 1.42
CA ASP A 59 13.79 9.76 1.71
C ASP A 59 15.08 9.45 0.93
N ASP A 60 15.31 8.16 0.61
CA ASP A 60 16.46 7.69 -0.16
C ASP A 60 16.38 8.07 -1.66
N LEU A 61 15.21 8.48 -2.15
CA LEU A 61 15.02 8.80 -3.57
C LEU A 61 15.81 10.05 -3.98
N SER A 62 16.48 9.91 -5.10
CA SER A 62 17.34 10.90 -5.74
C SER A 62 16.85 11.23 -7.16
N LEU A 63 17.34 12.33 -7.73
CA LEU A 63 17.01 12.73 -9.11
C LEU A 63 17.39 11.64 -10.14
N SER A 64 18.46 10.87 -9.87
CA SER A 64 18.92 9.78 -10.75
C SER A 64 17.98 8.58 -10.78
N ASP A 65 17.16 8.38 -9.75
CA ASP A 65 16.29 7.21 -9.65
C ASP A 65 15.20 7.22 -10.71
N LYS A 66 14.84 6.04 -11.19
CA LYS A 66 13.83 5.82 -12.23
C LYS A 66 12.96 4.61 -11.87
N PRO A 67 12.16 4.70 -10.78
CA PRO A 67 11.28 3.61 -10.42
C PRO A 67 10.33 3.31 -11.57
N ARG A 68 10.30 2.05 -12.00
CA ARG A 68 9.43 1.56 -13.05
C ARG A 68 8.02 1.28 -12.52
N PHE A 69 7.95 0.87 -11.26
CA PHE A 69 6.72 0.50 -10.59
C PHE A 69 6.46 1.39 -9.38
N ILE A 70 5.19 1.69 -9.15
CA ILE A 70 4.68 2.23 -7.90
C ILE A 70 3.84 1.12 -7.27
N ILE A 71 4.36 0.49 -6.21
CA ILE A 71 3.72 -0.63 -5.54
C ILE A 71 2.84 -0.08 -4.42
N VAL A 72 1.54 -0.35 -4.48
CA VAL A 72 0.57 -0.05 -3.42
C VAL A 72 0.25 -1.34 -2.66
N ALA A 73 0.88 -1.53 -1.50
CA ALA A 73 0.58 -2.61 -0.56
C ALA A 73 -0.58 -2.22 0.39
N ASP A 74 -0.99 -3.12 1.28
CA ASP A 74 -2.18 -2.94 2.13
C ASP A 74 -1.92 -1.92 3.25
N ASN A 75 -1.20 -2.36 4.28
CA ASN A 75 -0.87 -1.55 5.45
C ASN A 75 0.44 -2.06 6.10
N PRO A 76 1.10 -1.28 6.99
CA PRO A 76 2.36 -1.67 7.59
C PRO A 76 2.19 -2.84 8.56
N GLY A 77 2.99 -3.89 8.38
CA GLY A 77 3.03 -5.07 9.25
C GLY A 77 4.00 -4.95 10.42
N LYS A 78 4.24 -6.08 11.09
CA LYS A 78 5.08 -6.15 12.31
C LYS A 78 6.51 -5.64 12.12
N ASN A 79 7.12 -5.86 10.96
CA ASN A 79 8.51 -5.44 10.71
C ASN A 79 8.58 -4.00 10.22
N GLU A 80 7.59 -3.57 9.43
CA GLU A 80 7.48 -2.24 8.86
C GLU A 80 7.39 -1.17 9.95
N GLN A 81 6.69 -1.46 11.07
CA GLN A 81 6.49 -0.51 12.17
C GLN A 81 7.68 -0.37 13.13
N LYS A 82 8.68 -1.27 13.06
CA LYS A 82 9.86 -1.19 13.94
C LYS A 82 10.63 0.09 13.64
N ALA A 83 11.07 0.79 14.68
CA ALA A 83 11.82 2.04 14.56
C ALA A 83 13.12 1.87 13.78
N ALA A 84 13.75 0.69 13.87
CA ALA A 84 14.95 0.36 13.11
C ALA A 84 14.70 0.15 11.60
N ASN A 85 13.45 -0.02 11.18
CA ASN A 85 13.09 -0.30 9.80
C ASN A 85 12.36 0.86 9.12
N ARG A 86 11.16 1.23 9.63
CA ARG A 86 10.23 2.23 9.05
C ARG A 86 10.18 2.25 7.51
N ARG A 87 10.12 1.04 6.94
CA ARG A 87 10.17 0.80 5.49
C ARG A 87 9.10 -0.20 5.11
N TYR A 88 8.46 -0.01 3.96
CA TYR A 88 7.38 -0.88 3.51
C TYR A 88 7.86 -2.15 2.81
N LEU A 89 7.06 -3.21 2.95
CA LEU A 89 7.34 -4.54 2.42
C LEU A 89 8.73 -5.03 2.83
N VAL A 90 9.11 -4.93 4.11
CA VAL A 90 10.38 -5.49 4.64
C VAL A 90 10.17 -6.84 5.32
N GLY A 91 8.92 -7.23 5.58
CA GLY A 91 8.56 -8.57 6.04
C GLY A 91 8.54 -9.63 4.94
N GLN A 92 7.86 -10.76 5.23
CA GLN A 92 7.83 -11.93 4.35
C GLN A 92 7.28 -11.64 2.96
N SER A 93 6.21 -10.84 2.85
CA SER A 93 5.65 -10.45 1.54
C SER A 93 6.65 -9.68 0.69
N GLY A 94 7.51 -8.88 1.31
CA GLY A 94 8.60 -8.19 0.64
C GLY A 94 9.70 -9.10 0.12
N LYS A 95 10.06 -10.14 0.89
CA LYS A 95 11.01 -11.16 0.44
C LYS A 95 10.47 -11.96 -0.75
N LEU A 96 9.18 -12.29 -0.72
CA LEU A 96 8.51 -12.96 -1.85
C LEU A 96 8.45 -12.07 -3.09
N ALA A 97 8.14 -10.79 -2.94
CA ALA A 97 8.16 -9.82 -4.04
C ALA A 97 9.57 -9.69 -4.65
N GLN A 98 10.61 -9.54 -3.81
CA GLN A 98 12.01 -9.48 -4.26
C GLN A 98 12.42 -10.72 -5.05
N GLY A 99 12.17 -11.91 -4.52
CA GLY A 99 12.51 -13.15 -5.21
C GLY A 99 11.76 -13.32 -6.53
N TRP A 100 10.48 -12.92 -6.58
CA TRP A 100 9.69 -12.98 -7.80
C TRP A 100 10.17 -11.99 -8.86
N PHE A 101 10.43 -10.73 -8.49
CA PHE A 101 10.93 -9.70 -9.42
C PHE A 101 12.27 -10.08 -10.02
N LEU A 102 13.19 -10.57 -9.20
CA LEU A 102 14.50 -11.01 -9.68
C LEU A 102 14.35 -12.18 -10.65
N LYS A 103 13.53 -13.17 -10.29
CA LYS A 103 13.37 -14.39 -11.08
C LYS A 103 12.64 -14.15 -12.41
N GLU A 104 11.52 -13.44 -12.37
CA GLU A 104 10.60 -13.35 -13.52
C GLU A 104 10.86 -12.11 -14.37
N LEU A 105 11.39 -11.02 -13.79
CA LEU A 105 11.66 -9.77 -14.51
C LEU A 105 13.16 -9.47 -14.67
N GLY A 106 14.05 -10.18 -13.96
CA GLY A 106 15.46 -9.84 -13.92
C GLY A 106 15.73 -8.47 -13.26
N LEU A 107 14.79 -7.98 -12.44
CA LEU A 107 14.87 -6.66 -11.82
C LEU A 107 15.08 -6.75 -10.32
N ASP A 108 15.93 -5.87 -9.78
CA ASP A 108 15.98 -5.63 -8.34
C ASP A 108 14.70 -4.89 -7.90
N PHE A 109 13.93 -5.49 -7.00
CA PHE A 109 12.63 -4.96 -6.60
C PHE A 109 12.73 -3.58 -5.94
N ARG A 110 13.79 -3.31 -5.17
CA ARG A 110 13.90 -2.08 -4.36
C ARG A 110 14.23 -0.87 -5.22
N THR A 111 15.16 -1.02 -6.15
CA THR A 111 15.58 0.06 -7.07
C THR A 111 14.60 0.25 -8.22
N SER A 112 13.89 -0.80 -8.63
CA SER A 112 12.86 -0.70 -9.69
C SER A 112 11.50 -0.21 -9.17
N SER A 113 11.29 -0.13 -7.85
CA SER A 113 9.98 0.17 -7.27
C SER A 113 10.01 1.30 -6.25
N LEU A 114 9.02 2.20 -6.35
CA LEU A 114 8.60 3.07 -5.27
C LEU A 114 7.44 2.40 -4.53
N ILE A 115 7.48 2.31 -3.20
CA ILE A 115 6.49 1.56 -2.42
C ILE A 115 5.67 2.50 -1.53
N ILE A 116 4.36 2.34 -1.55
CA ILE A 116 3.39 3.03 -0.69
C ILE A 116 2.34 2.01 -0.20
N ASN A 117 1.56 2.35 0.83
CA ASN A 117 0.46 1.52 1.34
C ASN A 117 -0.89 2.21 1.13
N LYS A 118 -1.98 1.44 1.15
CA LYS A 118 -3.35 1.99 1.12
C LYS A 118 -3.70 2.75 2.39
N THR A 119 -3.04 2.43 3.50
CA THR A 119 -3.10 3.20 4.76
C THR A 119 -1.74 3.12 5.46
N PRO A 120 -1.30 4.17 6.17
CA PRO A 120 -0.09 4.12 7.00
C PRO A 120 -0.33 3.53 8.39
N ILE A 121 -1.56 3.12 8.71
CA ILE A 121 -1.93 2.60 10.03
C ILE A 121 -1.48 1.15 10.20
N HIS A 122 -0.64 0.91 11.21
CA HIS A 122 -0.12 -0.42 11.49
C HIS A 122 -1.19 -1.38 12.03
N THR A 123 -1.18 -2.62 11.53
CA THR A 123 -1.70 -3.82 12.21
C THR A 123 -0.78 -5.00 11.90
N PRO A 124 -0.72 -6.06 12.73
CA PRO A 124 0.15 -7.20 12.43
C PRO A 124 -0.12 -7.86 11.07
N LYS A 125 -1.39 -7.91 10.64
CA LYS A 125 -1.91 -8.33 9.33
C LYS A 125 -3.10 -7.47 8.91
N THR A 126 -3.36 -7.36 7.60
CA THR A 126 -4.51 -6.63 7.04
C THR A 126 -5.84 -6.99 7.70
N ALA A 127 -6.12 -8.29 7.85
CA ALA A 127 -7.39 -8.79 8.40
C ALA A 127 -7.66 -8.31 9.84
N GLU A 128 -6.63 -7.90 10.57
CA GLU A 128 -6.72 -7.50 11.98
C GLU A 128 -7.17 -6.03 12.15
N ILE A 129 -7.32 -5.27 11.06
CA ILE A 129 -8.03 -3.97 11.07
C ILE A 129 -9.44 -4.17 11.63
N GLY A 130 -10.13 -5.25 11.26
CA GLY A 130 -11.46 -5.56 11.81
C GLY A 130 -11.43 -5.87 13.31
N ALA A 131 -10.36 -6.49 13.81
CA ALA A 131 -10.18 -6.73 15.25
C ALA A 131 -9.88 -5.43 16.01
N LEU A 132 -9.07 -4.53 15.42
CA LEU A 132 -8.82 -3.19 15.96
C LEU A 132 -10.12 -2.40 16.16
N ARG A 133 -11.02 -2.45 15.16
CA ARG A 133 -12.36 -1.83 15.24
C ARG A 133 -13.20 -2.41 16.37
N ARG A 134 -13.19 -3.74 16.56
CA ARG A 134 -13.89 -4.38 17.69
C ARG A 134 -13.36 -3.92 19.05
N LEU A 135 -12.05 -3.77 19.20
CA LEU A 135 -11.46 -3.24 20.42
C LEU A 135 -11.84 -1.78 20.65
N ALA A 136 -11.81 -0.94 19.62
CA ALA A 136 -12.27 0.45 19.69
C ALA A 136 -13.75 0.53 20.15
N ALA A 137 -14.61 -0.33 19.60
CA ALA A 137 -16.02 -0.43 19.97
C ALA A 137 -16.20 -0.84 21.44
N GLY A 138 -15.36 -1.75 21.94
CA GLY A 138 -15.33 -2.15 23.35
C GLY A 138 -14.89 -1.03 24.30
N VAL A 139 -14.14 -0.03 23.82
CA VAL A 139 -13.77 1.16 24.61
C VAL A 139 -14.93 2.16 24.66
N SER A 140 -15.48 2.55 23.51
CA SER A 140 -16.70 3.37 23.42
C SER A 140 -17.17 3.53 21.97
N ALA A 141 -18.44 3.89 21.77
CA ALA A 141 -18.96 4.26 20.45
C ALA A 141 -18.19 5.44 19.83
N LYS A 142 -17.78 6.42 20.64
CA LYS A 142 -16.95 7.55 20.19
C LYS A 142 -15.60 7.09 19.67
N ARG A 143 -14.93 6.17 20.38
CA ARG A 143 -13.63 5.63 19.96
C ARG A 143 -13.71 4.87 18.64
N LEU A 144 -14.77 4.09 18.44
CA LEU A 144 -15.02 3.43 17.16
C LEU A 144 -15.19 4.45 16.03
N ALA A 145 -16.01 5.49 16.23
CA ALA A 145 -16.23 6.52 15.22
C ALA A 145 -14.94 7.28 14.88
N GLU A 146 -14.11 7.61 15.86
CA GLU A 146 -12.79 8.23 15.65
C GLU A 146 -11.86 7.31 14.83
N LEU A 147 -11.82 6.01 15.14
CA LEU A 147 -11.02 5.05 14.38
C LEU A 147 -11.52 4.87 12.94
N ASP A 148 -12.84 4.79 12.75
CA ASP A 148 -13.43 4.64 11.42
C ASP A 148 -13.17 5.89 10.56
N SER A 149 -13.29 7.09 11.15
CA SER A 149 -12.93 8.34 10.49
C SER A 149 -11.45 8.39 10.11
N LEU A 150 -10.56 7.94 11.01
CA LEU A 150 -9.13 7.83 10.74
C LEU A 150 -8.84 6.88 9.57
N LEU A 151 -9.45 5.70 9.58
CA LEU A 151 -9.22 4.69 8.54
C LEU A 151 -9.69 5.22 7.17
N ASP A 152 -10.86 5.87 7.11
CA ASP A 152 -11.36 6.52 5.89
C ASP A 152 -10.43 7.66 5.43
N GLU A 153 -10.12 8.63 6.30
CA GLU A 153 -9.23 9.77 6.02
C GLU A 153 -7.86 9.29 5.49
N SER A 154 -7.26 8.32 6.18
CA SER A 154 -5.96 7.78 5.81
C SER A 154 -5.98 7.06 4.48
N GLN A 155 -7.03 6.32 4.18
CA GLN A 155 -7.16 5.65 2.89
C GLN A 155 -7.29 6.63 1.73
N ARG A 156 -8.13 7.66 1.88
CA ARG A 156 -8.31 8.68 0.84
C ARG A 156 -7.02 9.49 0.62
N THR A 157 -6.35 9.86 1.70
CA THR A 157 -5.08 10.59 1.64
C THR A 157 -4.00 9.77 0.92
N MET A 158 -3.85 8.50 1.27
CA MET A 158 -2.87 7.61 0.62
C MET A 158 -3.23 7.30 -0.84
N ALA A 159 -4.51 7.22 -1.20
CA ALA A 159 -4.95 7.15 -2.60
C ALA A 159 -4.53 8.40 -3.38
N GLY A 160 -4.68 9.59 -2.78
CA GLY A 160 -4.22 10.85 -3.34
C GLY A 160 -2.70 10.86 -3.62
N PHE A 161 -1.89 10.41 -2.65
CA PHE A 161 -0.44 10.28 -2.86
C PHE A 161 -0.11 9.26 -3.96
N ALA A 162 -0.75 8.09 -3.96
CA ALA A 162 -0.53 7.08 -5.00
C ALA A 162 -0.88 7.59 -6.40
N PHE A 163 -1.99 8.32 -6.55
CA PHE A 163 -2.39 8.94 -7.80
C PHE A 163 -1.39 10.00 -8.26
N ARG A 164 -0.97 10.92 -7.38
CA ARG A 164 -0.01 11.97 -7.72
C ARG A 164 1.34 11.40 -8.13
N LEU A 165 1.84 10.42 -7.39
CA LEU A 165 3.07 9.68 -7.74
C LEU A 165 2.94 9.07 -9.14
N HIS A 166 1.82 8.43 -9.44
CA HIS A 166 1.59 7.79 -10.74
C HIS A 166 1.47 8.80 -11.88
N ALA A 167 0.67 9.86 -11.70
CA ALA A 167 0.49 10.92 -12.69
C ALA A 167 1.82 11.63 -13.01
N CYS A 168 2.66 11.83 -12.01
CA CYS A 168 3.96 12.47 -12.14
C CYS A 168 5.01 11.55 -12.81
N LEU A 169 5.17 10.33 -12.31
CA LEU A 169 6.23 9.42 -12.75
C LEU A 169 5.89 8.72 -14.07
N GLY A 170 4.60 8.50 -14.36
CA GLY A 170 4.14 7.82 -15.58
C GLY A 170 4.53 6.34 -15.68
N GLY A 171 5.01 5.75 -14.58
CA GLY A 171 5.32 4.32 -14.45
C GLY A 171 4.06 3.46 -14.31
N ILE A 172 4.24 2.21 -13.88
CA ILE A 172 3.12 1.28 -13.65
C ILE A 172 2.66 1.41 -12.20
N LEU A 173 1.39 1.70 -11.97
CA LEU A 173 0.79 1.61 -10.64
C LEU A 173 0.33 0.17 -10.37
N TRP A 174 1.09 -0.55 -9.55
CA TRP A 174 0.79 -1.91 -9.14
C TRP A 174 0.04 -1.92 -7.80
N ILE A 175 -1.23 -2.27 -7.82
CA ILE A 175 -2.07 -2.36 -6.63
C ILE A 175 -2.12 -3.83 -6.19
N SER A 176 -1.47 -4.14 -5.07
CA SER A 176 -1.46 -5.48 -4.50
C SER A 176 -2.62 -5.66 -3.53
N GLY A 177 -3.27 -6.84 -3.51
CA GLY A 177 -4.28 -7.19 -2.51
C GLY A 177 -5.71 -6.83 -2.88
N TYR A 178 -6.18 -7.22 -4.08
CA TYR A 178 -7.53 -6.85 -4.53
C TYR A 178 -8.70 -7.38 -3.71
N GLY A 179 -8.49 -8.40 -2.85
CA GLY A 179 -9.57 -9.04 -2.08
C GLY A 179 -10.31 -8.10 -1.14
N GLU A 180 -9.62 -7.05 -0.68
CA GLU A 180 -10.12 -6.03 0.24
C GLU A 180 -10.56 -4.73 -0.45
N LEU A 181 -10.44 -4.65 -1.78
CA LEU A 181 -10.82 -3.47 -2.58
C LEU A 181 -12.31 -3.42 -2.96
N LYS A 182 -13.02 -4.53 -2.77
CA LYS A 182 -14.46 -4.66 -3.09
C LYS A 182 -15.33 -3.71 -2.23
N PRO A 183 -16.57 -3.40 -2.64
CA PRO A 183 -17.50 -2.66 -1.79
C PRO A 183 -17.63 -3.29 -0.40
N LYS A 184 -17.60 -2.47 0.66
CA LYS A 184 -17.58 -2.90 2.07
C LYS A 184 -16.33 -3.71 2.50
N GLY A 185 -15.32 -3.83 1.65
CA GLY A 185 -14.01 -4.36 2.01
C GLY A 185 -13.23 -3.39 2.90
N LEU A 186 -12.12 -3.86 3.48
CA LEU A 186 -11.31 -3.03 4.40
C LEU A 186 -10.77 -1.76 3.73
N PHE A 187 -10.58 -1.77 2.41
CA PHE A 187 -10.03 -0.66 1.64
C PHE A 187 -11.03 0.01 0.70
N ALA A 188 -12.32 -0.02 1.04
CA ALA A 188 -13.37 0.58 0.21
C ALA A 188 -13.16 2.09 -0.01
N ALA A 189 -12.79 2.84 1.02
CA ALA A 189 -12.55 4.29 0.92
C ALA A 189 -11.37 4.60 -0.03
N TRP A 190 -10.32 3.77 0.00
CA TRP A 190 -9.19 3.86 -0.94
C TRP A 190 -9.66 3.61 -2.39
N THR A 191 -10.46 2.57 -2.61
CA THR A 191 -11.01 2.23 -3.94
C THR A 191 -11.91 3.34 -4.50
N GLU A 192 -12.79 3.90 -3.67
CA GLU A 192 -13.68 4.99 -4.04
C GLU A 192 -12.88 6.22 -4.48
N GLU A 193 -11.87 6.58 -3.70
CA GLU A 193 -11.04 7.75 -3.97
C GLU A 193 -10.20 7.56 -5.23
N MET A 194 -9.61 6.38 -5.43
CA MET A 194 -8.91 6.06 -6.67
C MET A 194 -9.85 6.12 -7.87
N THR A 195 -11.05 5.55 -7.78
CA THR A 195 -12.04 5.63 -8.86
C THR A 195 -12.43 7.08 -9.16
N ARG A 196 -12.56 7.92 -8.13
CA ARG A 196 -12.82 9.36 -8.28
C ARG A 196 -11.68 10.06 -9.02
N LEU A 197 -10.43 9.84 -8.59
CA LEU A 197 -9.23 10.48 -9.16
C LEU A 197 -8.97 10.06 -10.60
N TYR A 198 -9.17 8.78 -10.94
CA TYR A 198 -8.93 8.27 -12.29
C TYR A 198 -10.08 8.53 -13.26
N ARG A 199 -11.26 8.97 -12.80
CA ARG A 199 -12.39 9.31 -13.68
C ARG A 199 -12.02 10.36 -14.73
N THR A 200 -11.19 11.33 -14.35
CA THR A 200 -10.73 12.41 -15.23
C THR A 200 -9.30 12.20 -15.75
N ALA A 201 -8.66 11.08 -15.42
CA ALA A 201 -7.32 10.77 -15.87
C ALA A 201 -7.30 10.33 -17.34
N SER A 202 -6.17 10.59 -18.02
CA SER A 202 -6.01 10.16 -19.41
C SER A 202 -6.17 8.64 -19.54
N PRO A 203 -6.69 8.14 -20.67
CA PRO A 203 -6.75 6.70 -20.93
C PRO A 203 -5.38 6.02 -20.82
N SER A 204 -4.33 6.68 -21.30
CA SER A 204 -2.95 6.17 -21.23
C SER A 204 -2.43 5.99 -19.80
N LEU A 205 -2.84 6.85 -18.87
CA LEU A 205 -2.49 6.69 -17.46
C LEU A 205 -3.32 5.56 -16.85
N ARG A 206 -4.62 5.47 -17.16
CA ARG A 206 -5.51 4.41 -16.64
C ARG A 206 -5.05 3.00 -17.02
N GLU A 207 -4.55 2.79 -18.23
CA GLU A 207 -4.06 1.47 -18.69
C GLU A 207 -2.76 1.04 -18.00
N LYS A 208 -2.07 1.94 -17.29
CA LYS A 208 -0.90 1.63 -16.46
C LYS A 208 -1.25 1.30 -15.01
N VAL A 209 -2.53 1.17 -14.68
CA VAL A 209 -3.00 0.72 -13.37
C VAL A 209 -3.24 -0.77 -13.39
N TRP A 210 -2.43 -1.53 -12.67
CA TRP A 210 -2.49 -2.99 -12.66
C TRP A 210 -2.85 -3.48 -11.27
N VAL A 211 -3.85 -4.36 -11.19
CA VAL A 211 -4.38 -4.85 -9.91
C VAL A 211 -4.10 -6.35 -9.77
N PHE A 212 -3.58 -6.76 -8.61
CA PHE A 212 -3.11 -8.12 -8.39
C PHE A 212 -3.51 -8.68 -7.03
N ARG A 213 -3.41 -10.00 -6.86
CA ARG A 213 -3.42 -10.62 -5.54
C ARG A 213 -2.26 -10.13 -4.67
N HIS A 214 -2.38 -10.36 -3.37
CA HIS A 214 -1.33 -10.01 -2.42
C HIS A 214 -0.09 -10.91 -2.61
N PHE A 215 1.12 -10.40 -2.32
CA PHE A 215 2.34 -11.21 -2.38
C PHE A 215 2.41 -12.31 -1.30
N SER A 216 1.69 -12.13 -0.18
CA SER A 216 1.64 -13.12 0.90
C SER A 216 1.11 -14.48 0.43
N MET A 217 1.58 -15.55 1.08
CA MET A 217 1.17 -16.93 0.79
C MET A 217 1.29 -17.31 -0.69
N ASN A 218 2.23 -16.70 -1.43
CA ASN A 218 2.43 -16.89 -2.87
C ASN A 218 1.20 -16.62 -3.74
N GLN A 219 0.18 -15.90 -3.25
CA GLN A 219 -1.09 -15.73 -3.96
C GLN A 219 -0.92 -15.04 -5.31
N PHE A 220 -0.10 -13.99 -5.36
CA PHE A 220 0.28 -13.33 -6.61
C PHE A 220 1.01 -14.28 -7.58
N ALA A 221 2.01 -15.04 -7.10
CA ALA A 221 2.76 -15.95 -7.97
C ALA A 221 1.87 -17.08 -8.52
N ILE A 222 0.89 -17.55 -7.74
CA ILE A 222 -0.12 -18.52 -8.19
C ILE A 222 -1.00 -17.91 -9.30
N GLU A 223 -1.50 -16.69 -9.09
CA GLU A 223 -2.27 -15.96 -10.11
C GLU A 223 -1.48 -15.79 -11.41
N TYR A 224 -0.22 -15.37 -11.31
CA TYR A 224 0.67 -15.19 -12.46
C TYR A 224 0.87 -16.49 -13.26
N LYS A 225 1.00 -17.63 -12.58
CA LYS A 225 1.16 -18.95 -13.23
C LYS A 225 -0.13 -19.50 -13.86
N GLN A 226 -1.29 -19.05 -13.39
CA GLN A 226 -2.59 -19.50 -13.93
C GLN A 226 -2.93 -18.86 -15.28
N CYS A 227 -2.22 -17.80 -15.67
CA CYS A 227 -2.33 -17.25 -17.02
C CYS A 227 -1.81 -18.26 -18.04
N LYS A 228 -2.68 -18.70 -18.94
CA LYS A 228 -2.46 -19.84 -19.85
C LYS A 228 -1.48 -19.55 -20.99
N ASP A 229 -1.11 -18.30 -21.22
CA ASP A 229 -0.21 -17.91 -22.31
C ASP A 229 1.25 -17.94 -21.88
N ALA A 230 1.82 -19.16 -21.93
CA ALA A 230 3.19 -19.46 -21.51
C ALA A 230 4.28 -18.71 -22.29
N GLY A 231 4.00 -18.24 -23.50
CA GLY A 231 4.96 -17.59 -24.40
C GLY A 231 5.01 -16.05 -24.37
N LEU A 232 4.15 -15.39 -23.58
CA LEU A 232 4.18 -13.93 -23.44
C LEU A 232 5.43 -13.45 -22.70
N ASP A 233 5.92 -12.25 -23.07
CA ASP A 233 6.87 -11.53 -22.24
C ASP A 233 6.29 -11.32 -20.83
N PRO A 234 7.09 -11.44 -19.75
CA PRO A 234 6.61 -11.29 -18.39
C PRO A 234 5.81 -10.01 -18.13
N LEU A 235 6.18 -8.88 -18.73
CA LEU A 235 5.47 -7.62 -18.53
C LEU A 235 4.16 -7.56 -19.30
N GLU A 236 4.10 -8.14 -20.49
CA GLU A 236 2.87 -8.27 -21.26
C GLU A 236 1.86 -9.14 -20.49
N ARG A 237 2.32 -10.25 -19.91
CA ARG A 237 1.49 -11.09 -19.04
C ARG A 237 0.99 -10.31 -17.82
N LEU A 238 1.86 -9.54 -17.17
CA LEU A 238 1.47 -8.68 -16.04
C LEU A 238 0.41 -7.66 -16.45
N ALA A 239 0.59 -7.00 -17.60
CA ALA A 239 -0.37 -6.03 -18.12
C ALA A 239 -1.74 -6.67 -18.36
N LEU A 240 -1.76 -7.87 -18.96
CA LEU A 240 -2.99 -8.61 -19.23
C LEU A 240 -3.75 -8.93 -17.93
N ILE A 241 -3.08 -9.56 -16.96
CA ILE A 241 -3.68 -9.94 -15.67
C ILE A 241 -4.12 -8.67 -14.91
N GLY A 242 -3.21 -7.71 -14.81
CA GLY A 242 -3.38 -6.49 -14.03
C GLY A 242 -4.55 -5.65 -14.52
N THR A 243 -4.66 -5.44 -15.82
CA THR A 243 -5.75 -4.67 -16.45
C THR A 243 -7.08 -5.43 -16.38
N ALA A 244 -7.09 -6.76 -16.58
CA ALA A 244 -8.30 -7.56 -16.42
C ALA A 244 -8.84 -7.48 -14.99
N ASN A 245 -7.96 -7.61 -13.99
CA ASN A 245 -8.32 -7.43 -12.59
C ASN A 245 -8.77 -6.01 -12.26
N ARG A 246 -8.11 -4.98 -12.79
CA ARG A 246 -8.51 -3.58 -12.63
C ARG A 246 -9.96 -3.38 -13.09
N ARG A 247 -10.30 -3.81 -14.30
CA ARG A 247 -11.67 -3.68 -14.84
C ARG A 247 -12.68 -4.42 -13.99
N ARG A 248 -12.34 -5.63 -13.54
CA ARG A 248 -13.21 -6.47 -12.70
C ARG A 248 -13.45 -5.90 -11.31
N ILE A 249 -12.43 -5.30 -10.68
CA ILE A 249 -12.46 -4.89 -9.28
C ILE A 249 -12.81 -3.40 -9.11
N LEU A 250 -12.26 -2.54 -9.96
CA LEU A 250 -12.46 -1.08 -9.90
C LEU A 250 -13.52 -0.58 -10.88
N GLY A 251 -13.92 -1.40 -11.85
CA GLY A 251 -15.00 -1.07 -12.80
C GLY A 251 -14.59 -0.16 -13.96
N TRP A 252 -13.29 0.08 -14.19
CA TRP A 252 -12.77 0.90 -15.28
C TRP A 252 -11.45 0.37 -15.83
#